data_AF-X0VJ93-F1
#
_entry.id   AF-X0VJ93-F1
#
_cell.length_a   1.000
_cell.length_b   1.000
_cell.length_c   1.000
_cell.angle_alpha   90.00
_cell.angle_beta   90.00
_cell.angle_gamma   90.00
#
_symmetry.space_group_name_H-M   'P 1'
#
loop_
_entity.id
_entity.type
_entity.pdbx_description
1 polymer ?
#
loop_
_entity_poly.entity_id
_entity_poly.type
_entity_poly.pdbx_seq_one_letter_code
_entity_poly.pdbx_strand_id
1 'polypeptide(L)' 'EYMVCQFEREYWVKSIDLYDKEELHEIGGLSGGPVFIKRALSWEFIGIIYQFSAGLDLMYIRPSKYIGEDGRLLS' A
#
# COMPACT_ATOMS: atom_id res chain seq x y z
N GLU A 1 -6.85 15.18 3.12
CA GLU A 1 -6.61 14.70 1.74
C GLU A 1 -6.04 13.28 1.80
N TYR A 2 -6.42 12.39 0.87
CA TYR A 2 -5.93 11.02 0.78
C TYR A 2 -5.73 10.63 -0.68
N MET A 3 -4.78 9.73 -0.96
CA MET A 3 -4.60 9.13 -2.28
C MET A 3 -5.22 7.74 -2.27
N VAL A 4 -5.78 7.32 -3.40
CA VAL A 4 -6.35 5.98 -3.58
C VAL A 4 -5.61 5.29 -4.71
N CYS A 5 -5.17 4.07 -4.47
CA CYS A 5 -4.59 3.19 -5.46
C CYS A 5 -5.47 1.95 -5.56
N GLN A 6 -6.06 1.73 -6.74
CA GLN A 6 -6.63 0.44 -7.07
C GLN A 6 -5.48 -0.48 -7.48
N PHE A 7 -5.49 -1.71 -7.00
CA PHE A 7 -4.55 -2.73 -7.44
C PHE A 7 -5.28 -3.91 -8.06
N GLU A 8 -4.60 -4.58 -8.97
CA GLU A 8 -5.07 -5.79 -9.62
C GLU A 8 -4.43 -6.99 -8.91
N ARG A 9 -5.23 -7.65 -8.07
CA ARG A 9 -4.80 -8.71 -7.15
C ARG A 9 -4.04 -9.83 -7.87
N GLU A 10 -4.48 -10.17 -9.09
CA GLU A 10 -3.94 -11.25 -9.90
C GLU A 10 -2.45 -11.05 -10.24
N TYR A 11 -2.00 -9.80 -10.37
CA TYR A 11 -0.60 -9.48 -10.64
C TYR A 11 0.25 -9.52 -9.37
N TRP A 12 -0.35 -9.25 -8.21
CA TRP A 12 0.35 -9.28 -6.92
C TRP A 12 0.58 -10.71 -6.43
N VAL A 13 -0.44 -11.59 -6.51
CA VAL A 13 -0.33 -12.99 -6.10
C VAL A 13 0.78 -13.72 -6.87
N LYS A 14 0.93 -13.43 -8.17
CA LYS A 14 2.02 -13.98 -9.01
C LYS A 14 3.41 -13.52 -8.58
N SER A 15 3.53 -12.31 -8.03
CA SER A 15 4.82 -11.73 -7.63
C SER A 15 5.32 -12.20 -6.26
N ILE A 16 4.43 -12.74 -5.41
CA ILE A 16 4.74 -13.17 -4.03
C ILE A 16 4.99 -14.70 -3.94
N ASP A 17 4.98 -15.42 -5.07
CA ASP A 17 5.17 -16.89 -5.12
C ASP A 17 4.25 -17.64 -4.13
N LEU A 18 3.00 -17.19 -4.04
CA LEU A 18 1.98 -17.76 -3.16
C LEU A 18 1.32 -19.01 -3.74
N TYR A 19 1.86 -19.58 -4.82
CA TYR A 19 1.25 -20.75 -5.48
C TYR A 19 1.24 -22.00 -4.59
N ASP A 20 2.08 -22.06 -3.55
CA ASP A 20 2.27 -23.26 -2.71
C ASP A 20 1.88 -23.04 -1.23
N LYS A 21 1.32 -21.87 -0.89
CA LYS A 21 0.83 -21.57 0.46
C LYS A 21 -0.65 -21.27 0.38
N GLU A 22 -1.41 -21.93 1.25
CA GLU A 22 -2.85 -21.78 1.48
C GLU A 22 -3.38 -20.42 0.99
N GLU A 23 -4.36 -20.47 0.09
CA GLU A 23 -4.97 -19.29 -0.54
C GLU A 23 -5.08 -18.14 0.47
N LEU A 24 -4.20 -17.14 0.31
CA LEU A 24 -4.30 -15.88 1.03
C LEU A 24 -5.53 -15.16 0.49
N HIS A 25 -6.70 -15.55 1.01
CA HIS A 25 -8.00 -15.02 0.61
C HIS A 25 -8.10 -13.51 0.89
N GLU A 26 -7.34 -13.04 1.88
CA GLU A 26 -7.28 -11.64 2.27
C GLU A 26 -5.83 -11.16 2.37
N ILE A 27 -5.53 -10.07 1.67
CA ILE A 27 -4.27 -9.33 1.84
C ILE A 27 -4.39 -8.44 3.08
N GLY A 28 -4.57 -9.08 4.24
CA GLY A 28 -4.58 -8.43 5.53
C GLY A 28 -3.20 -7.90 5.91
N GLY A 29 -3.15 -6.93 6.83
CA GLY A 29 -1.87 -6.45 7.40
C GLY A 29 -1.07 -5.47 6.53
N LEU A 30 -1.64 -4.93 5.45
CA LEU A 30 -0.98 -3.93 4.61
C LEU A 30 -0.89 -2.53 5.25
N SER A 31 -1.71 -2.26 6.26
CA SER A 31 -1.69 -0.97 6.97
C SER A 31 -0.32 -0.72 7.61
N GLY A 32 0.19 0.50 7.47
CA GLY A 32 1.54 0.89 7.88
C GLY A 32 2.61 0.64 6.81
N GLY A 33 2.29 -0.08 5.74
CA GLY A 33 3.22 -0.32 4.63
C GLY A 33 3.62 0.99 3.92
N PRO A 34 4.92 1.20 3.65
CA PRO A 34 5.37 2.38 2.93
C PRO A 34 5.01 2.29 1.45
N VAL A 35 4.61 3.41 0.86
CA VAL A 35 4.27 3.52 -0.56
C VAL A 35 5.28 4.41 -1.25
N PHE A 36 5.81 3.89 -2.36
CA PHE A 36 6.75 4.59 -3.22
C PHE A 36 6.20 4.73 -4.63
N ILE A 37 6.50 5.85 -5.28
CA ILE A 37 6.27 6.02 -6.72
C ILE A 37 7.61 5.97 -7.46
N LYS A 38 7.65 5.23 -8.57
CA LYS A 38 8.83 5.19 -9.43
C LYS A 38 8.86 6.44 -10.31
N ARG A 39 9.91 7.24 -10.21
CA ARG A 39 10.18 8.39 -11.09
C ARG A 39 11.49 8.20 -11.81
N ALA A 40 11.43 7.89 -13.10
CA ALA A 40 12.63 7.63 -13.91
C ALA A 40 13.61 6.66 -13.23
N LEU A 41 14.67 7.19 -12.62
CA LEU A 41 15.76 6.45 -11.97
C LEU A 41 15.66 6.38 -10.44
N SER A 42 14.62 6.94 -9.81
CA SER A 42 14.45 6.92 -8.35
C SER A 42 13.08 6.42 -7.90
N TRP A 43 13.02 6.01 -6.64
CA TRP A 43 11.78 5.72 -5.92
C TRP A 43 11.57 6.83 -4.89
N GLU A 44 10.44 7.52 -5.00
CA GLU A 44 10.08 8.58 -4.06
C GLU A 44 9.04 8.05 -3.08
N PHE A 45 9.28 8.26 -1.78
CA PHE A 45 8.32 7.95 -0.74
C PHE A 45 7.15 8.94 -0.75
N ILE A 46 5.93 8.44 -0.96
CA ILE A 46 4.74 9.28 -1.10
C ILE A 46 3.77 9.16 0.07
N GLY A 47 3.94 8.18 0.95
CA GLY A 47 3.06 8.00 2.10
C GLY A 47 3.00 6.57 2.61
N ILE A 48 2.02 6.31 3.48
CA ILE A 48 1.77 4.99 4.06
C ILE A 48 0.36 4.52 3.75
N ILE A 49 0.18 3.22 3.59
CA ILE A 49 -1.15 2.60 3.55
C ILE A 49 -1.77 2.77 4.93
N TYR A 50 -2.94 3.40 5.04
CA TYR A 50 -3.64 3.52 6.32
C TYR A 50 -4.92 2.68 6.36
N GLN A 51 -5.44 2.28 5.20
CA GLN A 51 -6.63 1.45 5.10
C GLN A 51 -6.65 0.67 3.78
N PHE A 52 -7.23 -0.53 3.82
CA PHE A 52 -7.47 -1.39 2.67
C PHE A 52 -8.96 -1.75 2.61
N SER A 53 -9.54 -1.72 1.42
CA SER A 53 -10.91 -2.19 1.15
C SER A 53 -10.86 -3.40 0.23
N ALA A 54 -11.06 -4.59 0.81
CA ALA A 54 -10.96 -5.86 0.11
C ALA A 54 -12.03 -6.06 -0.98
N GLY A 55 -13.24 -5.52 -0.78
CA GLY A 55 -14.32 -5.67 -1.77
C GLY A 55 -14.14 -4.85 -3.04
N LEU A 56 -13.23 -3.88 -3.04
CA LEU A 56 -12.95 -3.00 -4.17
C LEU A 56 -11.47 -3.03 -4.60
N ASP A 57 -10.64 -3.84 -3.94
CA ASP A 57 -9.18 -3.87 -4.08
C ASP A 57 -8.55 -2.46 -4.09
N LEU A 58 -8.97 -1.63 -3.12
CA LEU A 58 -8.50 -0.26 -2.96
C LEU A 58 -7.57 -0.12 -1.75
N MET A 59 -6.40 0.48 -1.98
CA MET A 59 -5.50 0.94 -0.94
C MET A 59 -5.65 2.45 -0.75
N TYR A 60 -5.92 2.84 0.48
CA TYR A 60 -5.98 4.25 0.88
C TYR A 60 -4.65 4.64 1.52
N ILE A 61 -4.08 5.71 0.99
CA ILE A 61 -2.72 6.15 1.32
C ILE A 61 -2.81 7.51 2.00
N ARG A 62 -2.14 7.62 3.16
CA ARG A 62 -1.92 8.88 3.85
C ARG A 62 -0.66 9.53 3.27
N PRO A 63 -0.77 10.72 2.63
CA PRO A 63 0.39 11.36 2.03
C PRO A 63 1.51 11.65 3.03
N SER A 64 2.76 11.52 2.59
CA SER A 64 3.96 11.75 3.41
C SER A 64 4.01 13.14 4.05
N LYS A 65 3.41 14.16 3.42
CA LYS A 65 3.28 15.51 4.00
C LYS A 65 2.50 15.57 5.32
N TYR A 66 1.76 14.51 5.65
CA TYR A 66 1.06 14.36 6.94
C TYR A 66 1.78 13.42 7.90
N ILE A 67 3.04 13.07 7.64
CA ILE A 67 3.85 12.21 8.50
C ILE A 67 5.00 13.07 9.03
N GLY A 68 5.04 13.25 10.34
CA GLY A 68 6.11 13.96 11.03
C GLY A 68 7.42 13.16 10.98
N GLU A 69 8.54 13.84 11.25
CA GLU A 69 9.87 13.23 11.31
C GLU A 69 9.97 12.14 12.41
N ASP A 70 9.10 12.22 13.43
CA ASP A 70 8.95 11.22 14.48
C ASP A 70 8.03 10.04 14.10
N GLY A 71 7.59 9.99 12.84
CA GLY A 71 6.70 8.96 12.29
C GLY A 71 5.23 9.11 12.69
N ARG A 72 4.84 10.18 13.39
CA ARG A 72 3.45 10.41 13.78
C ARG A 72 2.65 11.08 12.68
N LEU A 73 1.35 10.80 12.65
CA LEU A 73 0.44 11.48 11.73
C LEU A 73 0.11 12.89 12.24
N LEU A 74 0.29 13.88 11.39
CA LEU A 74 -0.09 15.27 11.62
C LEU A 74 -1.61 15.41 11.41
N SER A 75 -2.30 15.93 12.43
CA SER A 75 -3.77 16.15 12.45
C SER A 75 -4.19 17.38 11.66
#